data_AF-A0A8E6UEZ5-F1
#
_entry.id   AF-A0A8E6UEZ5-F1
#
_cell.length_a   1.000
_cell.length_b   1.000
_cell.length_c   1.000
_cell.angle_alpha   90.00
_cell.angle_beta   90.00
_cell.angle_gamma   90.00
#
_symmetry.space_group_name_H-M   'P 1'
#
loop_
_entity.id
_entity.type
_entity.pdbx_description
1 polymer ?
#
loop_
_entity_poly.entity_id
_entity_poly.type
_entity_poly.pdbx_seq_one_letter_code
_entity_poly.pdbx_strand_id
1 'polypeptide(L)'
;MRERIRYLHYSLRTEQAYVHWVRAFIRFHGVRHPATLGSSEVEAFLSRLANERKVSVSTHRQALAALLFFYGKVLCTDLPPASGDRKTSAVAALAGGADPG
;
A
#
# COMPACT_ATOMS: atom_id res chain seq x y z
N MET A 1 2.64 9.21 -8.03
CA MET A 1 3.10 7.81 -7.81
C MET A 1 4.34 7.49 -8.65
N ARG A 2 4.23 7.37 -9.98
CA ARG A 2 5.35 6.98 -10.87
C ARG A 2 6.57 7.88 -10.76
N GLU A 3 6.39 9.20 -10.81
CA GLU A 3 7.49 10.16 -10.62
C GLU A 3 8.19 9.98 -9.28
N ARG A 4 7.45 9.75 -8.19
CA ARG A 4 8.01 9.54 -6.86
C ARG A 4 8.82 8.25 -6.76
N ILE A 5 8.35 7.18 -7.43
CA ILE A 5 9.05 5.88 -7.48
C ILE A 5 10.36 6.01 -8.26
N ARG A 6 10.34 6.71 -9.41
CA ARG A 6 11.54 7.01 -10.19
C ARG A 6 12.51 7.91 -9.45
N TYR A 7 12.00 8.92 -8.75
CA TYR A 7 12.79 9.80 -7.88
C TYR A 7 13.47 9.06 -6.74
N LEU A 8 12.89 7.94 -6.29
CA LEU A 8 13.47 7.07 -5.26
C LEU A 8 14.29 5.92 -5.86
N HIS A 9 14.55 5.96 -7.17
CA HIS A 9 15.40 5.00 -7.90
C HIS A 9 14.94 3.53 -7.77
N TYR A 10 13.65 3.30 -7.54
CA TYR A 10 13.10 1.95 -7.57
C TYR A 10 13.06 1.39 -9.00
N SER A 11 13.08 0.07 -9.10
CA SER A 11 13.01 -0.62 -10.38
C SER A 11 11.69 -0.37 -11.12
N LEU A 12 11.71 -0.48 -12.45
CA LEU A 12 10.50 -0.37 -13.28
C LEU A 12 9.46 -1.47 -12.93
N ARG A 13 9.94 -2.64 -12.47
CA ARG A 13 9.08 -3.74 -12.02
C ARG A 13 8.31 -3.35 -10.76
N THR A 14 8.98 -2.72 -9.80
CA THR A 14 8.38 -2.19 -8.57
C THR A 14 7.37 -1.09 -8.90
N GLU A 15 7.69 -0.19 -9.85
CA GLU A 15 6.75 0.83 -10.35
C GLU A 15 5.44 0.20 -10.84
N GLN A 16 5.53 -0.82 -11.68
CA GLN A 16 4.36 -1.49 -12.26
C GLN A 16 3.55 -2.22 -11.20
N ALA A 17 4.21 -2.95 -10.30
CA ALA A 17 3.55 -3.66 -9.20
C ALA A 17 2.78 -2.69 -8.28
N TYR A 18 3.42 -1.60 -7.89
CA TYR A 18 2.82 -0.63 -6.97
C TYR A 18 1.63 0.07 -7.61
N VAL A 19 1.77 0.49 -8.86
CA VAL A 19 0.68 1.11 -9.62
C VAL A 19 -0.47 0.13 -9.84
N HIS A 20 -0.19 -1.15 -10.05
CA HIS A 20 -1.21 -2.19 -10.16
C HIS A 20 -2.03 -2.31 -8.87
N TRP A 21 -1.37 -2.43 -7.72
CA TRP A 21 -2.04 -2.57 -6.42
C TRP A 21 -2.87 -1.36 -6.03
N VAL A 22 -2.34 -0.14 -6.22
CA VAL A 22 -3.09 1.09 -5.94
C VAL A 22 -4.33 1.19 -6.82
N ARG A 23 -4.24 0.85 -8.12
CA ARG A 23 -5.42 0.81 -8.99
C ARG A 23 -6.43 -0.25 -8.55
N ALA A 24 -5.97 -1.44 -8.16
CA ALA A 24 -6.84 -2.51 -7.68
C ALA A 24 -7.59 -2.08 -6.41
N PHE A 25 -6.91 -1.39 -5.49
CA PHE A 25 -7.49 -0.83 -4.28
C PHE A 25 -8.57 0.21 -4.58
N ILE A 26 -8.29 1.20 -5.43
CA ILE A 26 -9.25 2.23 -5.82
C ILE A 26 -10.49 1.60 -6.50
N ARG A 27 -10.28 0.63 -7.38
CA ARG A 27 -11.37 -0.07 -8.07
C ARG A 27 -12.24 -0.88 -7.12
N PHE A 28 -11.63 -1.56 -6.15
CA PHE A 28 -12.39 -2.33 -5.17
C PHE A 28 -13.33 -1.44 -4.34
N HIS A 29 -12.87 -0.25 -3.96
CA HIS A 29 -13.66 0.68 -3.16
C HIS A 29 -14.64 1.53 -3.97
N GLY A 30 -14.85 1.20 -5.25
CA GLY A 30 -15.81 1.86 -6.12
C GLY A 30 -15.33 3.21 -6.64
N VAL A 31 -14.04 3.36 -6.91
CA VAL A 31 -13.43 4.61 -7.43
C VAL A 31 -13.57 5.79 -6.44
N ARG A 32 -13.66 5.48 -5.14
CA ARG A 32 -13.61 6.48 -4.09
C ARG A 32 -12.23 7.11 -3.99
N HIS A 33 -12.20 8.40 -3.69
CA HIS A 33 -10.94 9.12 -3.55
C HIS A 33 -10.17 8.54 -2.36
N PRO A 34 -8.91 8.12 -2.53
CA PRO A 34 -8.20 7.39 -1.48
C PRO A 34 -7.91 8.22 -0.22
N ALA A 35 -7.98 9.55 -0.30
CA ALA A 35 -7.93 10.39 0.90
C ALA A 35 -9.13 10.17 1.86
N THR A 36 -10.26 9.65 1.36
CA THR A 36 -11.41 9.30 2.21
C THR A 36 -11.39 7.83 2.65
N LEU A 37 -10.42 7.05 2.19
CA LEU A 37 -10.26 5.64 2.52
C LEU A 37 -9.14 5.54 3.57
N GLY A 38 -9.45 4.97 4.73
CA GLY A 38 -8.53 4.86 5.87
C GLY A 38 -7.99 3.45 6.08
N SER A 39 -7.52 3.18 7.30
CA SER A 39 -6.98 1.88 7.70
C SER A 39 -7.95 0.72 7.48
N SER A 40 -9.23 0.89 7.81
CA SER A 40 -10.27 -0.14 7.66
C SER A 40 -10.41 -0.61 6.20
N GLU A 41 -10.34 0.32 5.26
CA GLU A 41 -10.45 0.04 3.83
C GLU A 41 -9.20 -0.67 3.28
N VAL A 42 -8.03 -0.34 3.82
CA VAL A 42 -6.78 -1.04 3.52
C VAL A 42 -6.85 -2.48 4.04
N GLU A 43 -7.30 -2.67 5.28
CA GLU A 43 -7.44 -4.00 5.89
C GLU A 43 -8.46 -4.87 5.16
N ALA A 44 -9.63 -4.30 4.81
CA ALA A 44 -10.64 -4.99 3.99
C ALA A 44 -10.06 -5.40 2.64
N PHE A 45 -9.23 -4.55 2.02
CA PHE A 45 -8.62 -4.86 0.74
C PHE A 45 -7.59 -5.99 0.82
N LEU A 46 -6.75 -5.98 1.83
CA LEU A 46 -5.74 -7.00 2.09
C LEU A 46 -6.37 -8.33 2.47
N SER A 47 -7.39 -8.31 3.32
CA SER A 47 -8.16 -9.49 3.71
C SER A 47 -8.79 -10.19 2.49
N ARG A 48 -9.34 -9.42 1.55
CA ARG A 48 -9.85 -9.97 0.29
C ARG A 48 -8.76 -10.62 -0.56
N LEU A 49 -7.56 -10.04 -0.60
CA LEU A 49 -6.44 -10.65 -1.33
C LEU A 49 -6.04 -12.00 -0.73
N ALA A 50 -5.99 -12.08 0.59
CA ALA A 50 -5.69 -13.33 1.30
C ALA A 50 -6.79 -14.39 1.10
N ASN A 51 -8.05 -13.99 1.26
CA ASN A 51 -9.18 -14.93 1.30
C ASN A 51 -9.72 -15.33 -0.07
N GLU A 52 -9.96 -14.36 -0.96
CA GLU A 52 -10.61 -14.61 -2.25
C GLU A 52 -9.62 -14.93 -3.36
N ARG A 53 -8.45 -14.28 -3.35
CA ARG A 53 -7.44 -14.44 -4.41
C ARG A 53 -6.36 -15.47 -4.05
N LYS A 54 -6.34 -15.97 -2.80
CA LYS A 54 -5.33 -16.91 -2.27
C LYS A 54 -3.90 -16.52 -2.67
N VAL A 55 -3.62 -15.21 -2.64
CA VAL A 55 -2.31 -14.71 -3.09
C VAL A 55 -1.20 -15.18 -2.16
N SER A 56 0.01 -15.35 -2.69
CA SER A 56 1.16 -15.69 -1.86
C SER A 56 1.44 -14.60 -0.80
N VAL A 57 2.10 -14.98 0.29
CA VAL A 57 2.55 -14.04 1.34
C VAL A 57 3.40 -12.92 0.73
N SER A 58 4.25 -13.24 -0.24
CA SER A 58 5.08 -12.25 -0.95
C SER A 58 4.24 -11.25 -1.74
N THR A 59 3.19 -11.72 -2.42
CA THR A 59 2.25 -10.87 -3.16
C THR A 59 1.46 -9.97 -2.22
N HIS A 60 1.02 -10.50 -1.08
CA HIS A 60 0.32 -9.75 -0.04
C HIS A 60 1.19 -8.63 0.54
N ARG A 61 2.47 -8.92 0.80
CA ARG A 61 3.45 -7.94 1.26
C ARG A 61 3.71 -6.84 0.23
N GLN A 62 3.80 -7.18 -1.06
CA GLN A 62 3.93 -6.18 -2.13
C GLN A 62 2.71 -5.25 -2.21
N ALA A 63 1.50 -5.79 -2.06
CA ALA A 63 0.28 -4.99 -2.02
C ALA A 63 0.26 -4.03 -0.84
N LEU A 64 0.61 -4.51 0.36
CA LEU A 64 0.71 -3.69 1.56
C LEU A 64 1.76 -2.58 1.39
N ALA A 65 2.97 -2.90 0.93
CA ALA A 65 4.04 -1.94 0.72
C ALA A 65 3.62 -0.84 -0.28
N ALA A 66 2.93 -1.22 -1.37
CA ALA A 66 2.42 -0.27 -2.35
C ALA A 66 1.41 0.72 -1.75
N LEU A 67 0.51 0.25 -0.89
CA LEU A 67 -0.48 1.10 -0.22
C LEU A 67 0.18 2.03 0.80
N LEU A 68 1.09 1.52 1.63
CA LEU A 68 1.83 2.34 2.59
C LEU A 68 2.65 3.43 1.89
N PHE A 69 3.31 3.08 0.79
CA PHE A 69 4.04 4.05 -0.03
C PHE A 69 3.10 5.13 -0.58
N PHE A 70 1.93 4.73 -1.08
CA PHE A 70 0.97 5.67 -1.64
C PHE A 70 0.43 6.66 -0.58
N TYR A 71 0.01 6.18 0.59
CA TYR A 71 -0.46 7.06 1.66
C TYR A 71 0.65 7.95 2.22
N GLY A 72 1.81 7.37 2.54
CA GLY A 72 2.91 8.12 3.16
C GLY A 72 3.67 9.05 2.21
N LYS A 73 3.86 8.69 0.93
CA LYS A 73 4.71 9.45 -0.01
C LYS A 73 3.96 10.21 -1.10
N VAL A 74 2.68 9.89 -1.36
CA VAL A 74 1.87 10.57 -2.39
C VAL A 74 0.76 11.41 -1.77
N LEU A 75 0.01 10.86 -0.83
CA LEU A 75 -1.04 11.61 -0.13
C LEU A 75 -0.50 12.43 1.05
N CYS A 76 0.76 12.18 1.45
CA CYS A 76 1.42 12.82 2.60
C CYS A 76 0.53 12.82 3.86
N THR A 77 -0.34 11.82 3.96
CA THR A 77 -1.31 11.64 5.03
C THR A 77 -0.89 10.39 5.77
N ASP A 78 -0.62 10.52 7.06
CA ASP A 78 -0.38 9.35 7.91
C ASP A 78 -1.70 8.55 7.94
N LEU A 79 -1.64 7.26 7.60
CA LEU A 79 -2.82 6.41 7.65
C LEU A 79 -3.34 6.49 9.09
N PRO A 80 -4.54 7.04 9.35
CA PRO A 80 -4.98 7.24 10.72
C PRO A 80 -5.03 5.87 11.39
N PRO A 81 -4.40 5.70 12.57
CA PRO A 81 -4.37 4.42 13.24
C PRO A 81 -5.81 3.92 13.37
N ALA A 82 -6.05 2.68 12.95
CA ALA A 82 -7.35 2.05 13.16
C ALA A 82 -7.69 2.19 14.65
N SER A 83 -8.68 3.04 14.93
CA SER A 83 -9.20 3.42 16.24
C SER A 83 -8.33 3.08 17.47
N GLY A 84 -7.49 4.03 17.88
CA GLY A 84 -7.23 4.25 19.30
C GLY A 84 -6.16 3.40 19.99
N ASP A 85 -4.98 3.21 19.41
CA ASP A 85 -3.81 2.81 20.18
C ASP A 85 -2.54 3.59 19.77
N ARG A 86 -1.92 4.24 20.76
CA ARG A 86 -0.56 4.78 20.64
C ARG A 86 0.41 3.61 20.49
N LYS A 87 1.40 3.81 19.62
CA LYS A 87 2.44 2.87 19.15
C LYS A 87 1.93 2.15 17.89
N THR A 88 2.55 2.26 16.72
CA THR A 88 4.00 2.22 16.47
C THR A 88 4.27 2.67 15.04
N SER A 89 5.19 3.60 14.87
CA SER A 89 5.91 3.81 13.61
C SER A 89 6.77 2.58 13.30
N ALA A 90 6.14 1.48 12.87
CA ALA A 90 6.82 0.26 12.42
C ALA A 90 6.68 0.05 10.90
N VAL A 91 5.75 0.76 10.25
CA VAL A 91 5.49 0.61 8.81
C VAL A 91 6.55 1.26 7.92
N ALA A 92 7.28 2.26 8.42
CA ALA A 92 8.46 2.81 7.75
C ALA A 92 9.65 1.83 7.73
N ALA A 93 9.80 0.98 8.76
CA ALA A 93 10.89 0.00 8.83
C ALA A 93 10.66 -1.19 7.89
N LEU A 94 9.39 -1.59 7.66
CA LEU A 94 9.06 -2.65 6.71
C LEU A 94 9.17 -2.19 5.24
N ALA A 95 8.95 -0.90 4.98
CA ALA A 95 9.14 -0.32 3.64
C ALA A 95 10.63 -0.15 3.27
N GLY A 96 11.54 -0.17 4.24
CA GLY A 96 12.99 -0.05 4.02
C GLY A 96 13.71 -1.35 3.65
N GLY A 97 13.02 -2.51 3.66
CA GLY A 97 13.65 -3.82 3.52
C GLY A 97 13.17 -4.69 2.35
N ALA A 98 12.30 -4.18 1.47
CA ALA A 98 11.66 -4.99 0.43
C ALA A 98 11.90 -4.46 -0.98
N ASP A 99 13.17 -4.41 -1.42
CA ASP A 99 13.57 -4.75 -2.81
C ASP A 99 15.10 -4.81 -2.95
N PRO A 100 15.74 -6.00 -2.99
CA PRO A 100 16.84 -6.27 -3.88
C PRO A 100 16.26 -6.94 -5.13
N GLY A 101 15.76 -6.12 -6.05
CA GLY A 101 15.51 -6.56 -7.42
C GLY A 101 16.81 -6.72 -8.17
#